data_AF-A0A522XAE6-F1
#
_entry.id   AF-A0A522XAE6-F1
#
_cell.length_a   1.000
_cell.length_b   1.000
_cell.length_c   1.000
_cell.angle_alpha   90.00
_cell.angle_beta   90.00
_cell.angle_gamma   90.00
#
_symmetry.space_group_name_H-M   'P 1'
#
loop_
_entity.id
_entity.type
_entity.pdbx_description
1 polymer ?
#
loop_
_entity_poly.entity_id
_entity_poly.type
_entity_poly.pdbx_seq_one_letter_code
_entity_poly.pdbx_strand_id
1 'polypeptide(L)'
;MKKLTQFNHLALNAIENVILVTITAATVAAGAAEAMRMVSEMSVHLSDLLLLFLYLEVLAMVGQYYDSRKIPVRYPIYIGIMALARYLILDMKEMDELKIMTVVGAIVLLAFSALVLRYGHIKYPYPDTAHKDVGE
;
A
#
# COMPACT_ATOMS: atom_id res chain seq x y z
N MET A 1 36.09 9.21 -4.71
CA MET A 1 34.73 9.43 -4.16
C MET A 1 33.59 8.78 -4.96
N LYS A 2 33.62 8.74 -6.31
CA LYS A 2 32.55 8.09 -7.14
C LYS A 2 32.31 6.58 -6.90
N LYS A 3 33.35 5.81 -6.51
CA LYS A 3 33.20 4.36 -6.22
C LYS A 3 32.41 4.06 -4.93
N LEU A 4 32.47 4.95 -3.92
CA LEU A 4 31.78 4.76 -2.63
C LEU A 4 30.27 4.99 -2.75
N THR A 5 29.84 5.98 -3.54
CA THR A 5 28.41 6.23 -3.78
C THR A 5 27.78 5.15 -4.64
N GLN A 6 28.48 4.66 -5.67
CA GLN A 6 28.00 3.54 -6.49
C GLN A 6 27.83 2.25 -5.67
N PHE A 7 28.78 1.92 -4.80
CA PHE A 7 28.69 0.75 -3.92
C PHE A 7 27.48 0.84 -2.97
N ASN A 8 27.21 2.03 -2.40
CA ASN A 8 26.07 2.25 -1.52
C ASN A 8 24.72 2.02 -2.26
N HIS A 9 24.57 2.55 -3.47
CA HIS A 9 23.34 2.34 -4.25
C HIS A 9 23.14 0.87 -4.66
N LEU A 10 24.20 0.13 -4.97
CA LEU A 10 24.08 -1.31 -5.26
C LEU A 10 23.65 -2.11 -4.01
N ALA A 11 24.23 -1.81 -2.84
CA ALA A 11 23.87 -2.46 -1.60
C ALA A 11 22.40 -2.20 -1.22
N LEU A 12 21.95 -0.95 -1.33
CA LEU A 12 20.56 -0.57 -1.07
C LEU A 12 19.59 -1.29 -2.01
N ASN A 13 19.89 -1.32 -3.31
CA ASN A 13 19.06 -2.00 -4.30
C ASN A 13 18.97 -3.52 -4.04
N ALA A 14 20.06 -4.15 -3.60
CA ALA A 14 20.07 -5.56 -3.26
C ALA A 14 19.16 -5.85 -2.06
N ILE A 15 19.26 -5.03 -1.00
CA ILE A 15 18.42 -5.16 0.19
C ILE A 15 16.95 -4.93 -0.16
N GLU A 16 16.65 -3.91 -0.95
CA GLU A 16 15.30 -3.59 -1.42
C GLU A 16 14.68 -4.78 -2.18
N ASN A 17 15.41 -5.35 -3.14
CA ASN A 17 14.95 -6.52 -3.87
C ASN A 17 14.69 -7.72 -2.96
N VAL A 18 15.56 -7.97 -1.98
CA VAL A 18 15.36 -9.05 -1.00
C VAL A 18 14.05 -8.84 -0.24
N ILE A 19 13.80 -7.62 0.24
CA ILE A 19 12.56 -7.28 0.96
C ILE A 19 11.32 -7.48 0.06
N LEU A 20 11.36 -7.01 -1.18
CA LEU A 20 10.23 -7.15 -2.12
C LEU A 20 9.92 -8.62 -2.42
N VAL A 21 10.95 -9.43 -2.62
CA VAL A 21 10.81 -10.88 -2.84
C VAL A 21 10.22 -11.54 -1.59
N THR A 22 10.68 -11.17 -0.40
CA THR A 22 10.14 -11.70 0.85
C THR A 22 8.67 -11.36 1.04
N ILE A 23 8.27 -10.09 0.82
CA ILE A 23 6.87 -9.67 0.93
C ILE A 23 6.00 -10.42 -0.08
N THR A 24 6.46 -10.53 -1.33
CA THR A 24 5.75 -11.26 -2.39
C THR A 24 5.56 -12.72 -2.00
N ALA A 25 6.63 -13.41 -1.61
CA ALA A 25 6.59 -14.82 -1.24
C ALA A 25 5.67 -15.06 -0.03
N ALA A 26 5.77 -14.23 1.01
CA ALA A 26 4.92 -14.32 2.19
C ALA A 26 3.43 -14.12 1.83
N THR A 27 3.13 -13.13 0.99
CA THR A 27 1.75 -12.81 0.58
C THR A 27 1.13 -13.94 -0.25
N VAL A 28 1.89 -14.52 -1.19
CA VAL A 28 1.44 -15.68 -1.97
C VAL A 28 1.23 -16.90 -1.08
N ALA A 29 2.18 -17.18 -0.18
CA ALA A 29 2.07 -18.31 0.74
C ALA A 29 0.86 -18.17 1.68
N ALA A 30 0.63 -16.98 2.24
CA ALA A 30 -0.52 -16.69 3.09
C ALA A 30 -1.84 -16.84 2.33
N GLY A 31 -1.93 -16.29 1.11
CA GLY A 31 -3.13 -16.44 0.28
C GLY A 31 -3.41 -17.89 -0.12
N ALA A 32 -2.38 -18.67 -0.43
CA ALA A 32 -2.52 -20.10 -0.72
C ALA A 32 -2.99 -20.88 0.53
N ALA A 33 -2.41 -20.61 1.69
CA ALA A 33 -2.81 -21.24 2.95
C ALA A 33 -4.27 -20.93 3.30
N GLU A 34 -4.69 -19.67 3.14
CA GLU A 34 -6.07 -19.24 3.36
C GLU A 34 -7.05 -19.92 2.38
N ALA A 35 -6.65 -20.03 1.10
CA ALA A 35 -7.45 -20.74 0.11
C ALA A 35 -7.59 -22.23 0.44
N MET A 36 -6.52 -22.88 0.88
CA MET A 36 -6.57 -24.29 1.33
C MET A 36 -7.47 -24.45 2.57
N ARG A 37 -7.42 -23.50 3.51
CA ARG A 37 -8.28 -23.49 4.70
C ARG A 37 -9.77 -23.49 4.31
N MET A 38 -10.18 -22.59 3.42
CA MET A 38 -11.57 -22.51 2.95
C MET A 38 -12.04 -23.81 2.29
N VAL A 39 -11.18 -24.43 1.47
CA VAL A 39 -11.50 -25.72 0.83
C VAL A 39 -11.64 -26.82 1.88
N SER A 40 -10.78 -26.85 2.89
CA SER A 40 -10.83 -27.84 3.97
C SER A 40 -12.07 -27.69 4.85
N GLU A 41 -12.54 -26.47 5.07
CA GLU A 41 -13.74 -26.18 5.87
C GLU A 41 -15.04 -26.32 5.06
N MET A 42 -14.94 -26.44 3.73
CA MET A 42 -16.07 -26.43 2.79
C MET A 42 -17.01 -25.22 2.99
N SER A 43 -16.47 -24.12 3.49
CA SER A 43 -17.21 -22.89 3.75
C SER A 43 -16.36 -21.70 3.32
N VAL A 44 -17.01 -20.68 2.77
CA VAL A 44 -16.37 -19.46 2.30
C VAL A 44 -17.13 -18.29 2.87
N HIS A 45 -16.48 -17.51 3.73
CA HIS A 45 -17.05 -16.27 4.27
C HIS A 45 -16.61 -15.04 3.46
N LEU A 46 -17.37 -13.96 3.58
CA LEU A 46 -17.01 -12.68 2.96
C LEU A 46 -15.66 -12.16 3.48
N SER A 47 -15.35 -12.41 4.76
CA SER A 47 -14.05 -12.13 5.39
C SER A 47 -12.89 -12.76 4.64
N ASP A 48 -13.04 -14.02 4.25
CA ASP A 48 -11.97 -14.79 3.62
C ASP A 48 -11.70 -14.25 2.21
N LEU A 49 -12.77 -13.93 1.46
CA LEU A 49 -12.65 -13.30 0.15
C LEU A 49 -12.04 -11.89 0.22
N LEU A 50 -12.42 -11.08 1.20
CA LEU A 50 -11.87 -9.74 1.39
C LEU A 50 -10.41 -9.77 1.88
N LEU A 51 -10.02 -10.81 2.63
CA LEU A 51 -8.64 -11.07 3.01
C LEU A 51 -7.78 -11.48 1.80
N LEU A 52 -8.27 -12.38 0.95
CA LEU A 52 -7.61 -12.72 -0.32
C LEU A 52 -7.45 -11.49 -1.23
N PHE A 53 -8.47 -10.62 -1.27
CA PHE A 53 -8.37 -9.36 -2.00
C PHE A 53 -7.30 -8.43 -1.41
N LEU A 54 -7.00 -8.52 -0.10
CA LEU A 54 -5.95 -7.72 0.55
C LEU A 54 -4.58 -8.22 0.13
N TYR A 55 -4.40 -9.53 0.07
CA TYR A 55 -3.18 -10.13 -0.44
C TYR A 55 -2.93 -9.76 -1.91
N LEU A 56 -3.97 -9.81 -2.77
CA LEU A 56 -3.84 -9.37 -4.16
C LEU A 56 -3.49 -7.87 -4.27
N GLU A 57 -4.06 -7.03 -3.42
CA GLU A 57 -3.74 -5.59 -3.42
C GLU A 57 -2.28 -5.34 -3.02
N VAL A 58 -1.78 -6.05 -2.00
CA VAL A 58 -0.37 -5.99 -1.60
C VAL A 58 0.55 -6.44 -2.74
N LEU A 59 0.21 -7.51 -3.45
CA LEU A 59 0.98 -7.95 -4.62
C LEU A 59 0.99 -6.89 -5.73
N ALA A 60 -0.14 -6.23 -5.98
CA ALA A 60 -0.22 -5.13 -6.95
C ALA A 60 0.66 -3.93 -6.55
N MET A 61 0.70 -3.58 -5.26
CA MET A 61 1.57 -2.52 -4.76
C MET A 61 3.06 -2.88 -4.89
N VAL A 62 3.43 -4.12 -4.58
CA VAL A 62 4.81 -4.61 -4.72
C VAL A 62 5.22 -4.59 -6.20
N GLY A 63 4.35 -5.05 -7.10
CA GLY A 63 4.58 -4.99 -8.55
C GLY A 63 4.78 -3.55 -9.05
N GLN A 64 3.90 -2.64 -8.64
CA GLN A 64 4.03 -1.23 -9.00
C GLN A 64 5.33 -0.60 -8.45
N TYR A 65 5.70 -0.95 -7.22
CA TYR A 65 6.94 -0.47 -6.63
C TYR A 65 8.16 -0.98 -7.38
N TYR A 66 8.15 -2.25 -7.80
CA TYR A 66 9.22 -2.85 -8.59
C TYR A 66 9.45 -2.09 -9.91
N ASP A 67 8.37 -1.70 -10.59
CA ASP A 67 8.44 -0.99 -11.88
C ASP A 67 8.91 0.47 -11.74
N SER A 68 8.48 1.16 -10.68
CA SER A 68 8.64 2.62 -10.55
C SER A 68 9.68 3.08 -9.53
N ARG A 69 10.19 2.18 -8.68
CA ARG A 69 11.13 2.42 -7.56
C ARG A 69 10.73 3.58 -6.63
N LYS A 70 9.45 3.96 -6.69
CA LYS A 70 8.87 5.07 -5.94
C LYS A 70 7.52 4.56 -5.45
N ILE A 71 7.27 4.69 -4.16
CA ILE A 71 5.88 4.64 -3.65
C ILE A 71 5.41 6.09 -3.62
N PRO A 72 4.48 6.51 -4.50
CA PRO A 72 3.90 7.83 -4.38
C PRO A 72 3.25 7.96 -2.99
N VAL A 73 3.45 9.10 -2.32
CA VAL A 73 2.93 9.37 -0.96
C VAL A 73 1.38 9.23 -0.86
N ARG A 74 0.71 9.19 -2.00
CA ARG A 74 -0.73 8.96 -2.14
C ARG A 74 -1.17 7.52 -1.78
N TYR A 75 -0.31 6.53 -1.97
CA TYR A 75 -0.66 5.12 -1.75
C TYR A 75 -1.00 4.83 -0.29
N PRO A 76 -0.19 5.23 0.72
CA PRO A 76 -0.52 5.01 2.14
C PRO A 76 -1.90 5.51 2.57
N ILE A 77 -2.34 6.68 2.10
CA ILE A 77 -3.66 7.23 2.47
C ILE A 77 -4.78 6.39 1.86
N TYR A 78 -4.66 6.01 0.58
CA TYR A 78 -5.65 5.15 -0.07
C TYR A 78 -5.69 3.75 0.53
N ILE A 79 -4.53 3.20 0.92
CA ILE A 79 -4.43 1.92 1.63
C ILE A 79 -5.16 2.01 2.97
N GLY A 80 -4.98 3.10 3.73
CA GLY A 80 -5.69 3.34 4.98
C GLY A 80 -7.22 3.39 4.80
N ILE A 81 -7.69 4.10 3.77
CA ILE A 81 -9.12 4.16 3.41
C ILE A 81 -9.64 2.77 3.04
N MET A 82 -8.94 2.04 2.17
CA MET A 82 -9.33 0.69 1.74
C MET A 82 -9.37 -0.30 2.90
N ALA A 83 -8.39 -0.26 3.80
CA ALA A 83 -8.33 -1.09 4.98
C ALA A 83 -9.51 -0.82 5.93
N LEU A 84 -9.78 0.45 6.24
CA LEU A 84 -10.92 0.83 7.08
C LEU A 84 -12.27 0.50 6.43
N ALA A 85 -12.39 0.68 5.11
CA ALA A 85 -13.60 0.34 4.38
C ALA A 85 -13.89 -1.16 4.45
N ARG A 86 -12.88 -2.02 4.31
CA ARG A 86 -13.06 -3.47 4.46
C ARG A 86 -13.35 -3.88 5.88
N TYR A 87 -12.65 -3.28 6.84
CA TYR A 87 -12.95 -3.48 8.26
C TYR A 87 -14.42 -3.20 8.56
N LEU A 88 -14.95 -2.07 8.07
CA LEU A 88 -16.36 -1.73 8.21
C LEU A 88 -17.27 -2.75 7.54
N ILE A 89 -16.98 -3.16 6.30
CA ILE A 89 -17.86 -4.07 5.54
C ILE A 89 -17.96 -5.45 6.21
N LEU A 90 -16.86 -5.93 6.78
CA LEU A 90 -16.81 -7.25 7.43
C LEU A 90 -17.49 -7.25 8.79
N ASP A 91 -17.21 -6.24 9.61
CA ASP A 91 -17.61 -6.27 11.01
C ASP A 91 -18.88 -5.46 11.28
N MET A 92 -19.45 -4.72 10.31
CA MET A 92 -20.57 -3.79 10.57
C MET A 92 -21.75 -4.41 11.32
N LYS A 93 -22.00 -5.72 11.14
CA LYS A 93 -23.14 -6.40 11.78
C LYS A 93 -22.90 -6.67 13.26
N GLU A 94 -21.65 -6.76 13.67
CA GLU A 94 -21.24 -7.03 15.06
C GLU A 94 -20.74 -5.77 15.77
N MET A 95 -20.61 -4.66 15.04
CA MET A 95 -20.14 -3.38 15.56
C MET A 95 -21.27 -2.56 16.19
N ASP A 96 -20.97 -1.98 17.35
CA ASP A 96 -21.82 -0.96 17.97
C ASP A 96 -21.94 0.30 17.08
N GLU A 97 -23.06 1.01 17.20
CA GLU A 97 -23.39 2.19 16.40
C GLU A 97 -22.31 3.29 16.51
N LEU A 98 -21.77 3.49 17.72
CA LEU A 98 -20.68 4.45 17.96
C LEU A 98 -19.38 4.06 17.25
N LYS A 99 -19.10 2.75 17.17
CA LYS A 99 -17.91 2.24 16.51
C LYS A 99 -18.02 2.40 15.00
N ILE A 100 -19.19 2.12 14.43
CA ILE A 100 -19.50 2.37 13.02
C ILE A 100 -19.28 3.86 12.70
N MET A 101 -19.83 4.77 13.51
CA MET A 101 -19.66 6.21 13.33
C MET A 101 -18.18 6.63 13.37
N THR A 102 -17.41 6.03 14.28
CA THR A 102 -15.96 6.30 14.42
C THR A 102 -15.18 5.87 13.18
N VAL A 103 -15.44 4.66 12.66
CA VAL A 103 -14.75 4.16 11.46
C VAL A 103 -15.13 4.96 10.22
N VAL A 104 -16.41 5.26 10.03
CA VAL A 104 -16.87 6.12 8.93
C VAL A 104 -16.25 7.51 9.04
N GLY A 105 -16.21 8.10 10.23
CA GLY A 105 -15.55 9.37 10.49
C GLY A 105 -14.06 9.36 10.16
N ALA A 106 -13.34 8.28 10.51
CA ALA A 106 -11.94 8.10 10.16
C ALA A 106 -11.73 7.99 8.64
N ILE A 107 -12.59 7.24 7.92
CA ILE A 107 -12.56 7.16 6.46
C ILE A 107 -12.75 8.55 5.83
N VAL A 108 -13.72 9.33 6.31
CA VAL A 108 -13.97 10.70 5.83
C VAL A 108 -12.76 11.60 6.09
N LEU A 109 -12.13 11.51 7.25
CA LEU A 109 -10.95 12.30 7.60
C LEU A 109 -9.73 11.94 6.73
N LEU A 110 -9.53 10.66 6.44
CA LEU A 110 -8.48 10.22 5.51
C LEU A 110 -8.78 10.67 4.07
N ALA A 111 -10.03 10.57 3.62
CA ALA A 111 -10.45 11.04 2.31
C ALA A 111 -10.24 12.56 2.16
N PHE A 112 -10.56 13.33 3.20
CA PHE A 112 -10.28 14.76 3.26
C PHE A 112 -8.77 15.04 3.22
N SER A 113 -7.97 14.26 3.95
CA SER A 113 -6.50 14.37 3.92
C SER A 113 -5.95 14.10 2.52
N ALA A 114 -6.49 13.08 1.81
CA ALA A 114 -6.13 12.81 0.42
C ALA A 114 -6.47 13.99 -0.50
N LEU A 115 -7.64 14.62 -0.30
CA LEU A 115 -8.06 15.79 -1.06
C LEU A 115 -7.12 16.98 -0.84
N VAL A 116 -6.76 17.27 0.42
CA VAL A 116 -5.82 18.33 0.78
C VAL A 116 -4.45 18.09 0.13
N LEU A 117 -3.94 16.85 0.21
CA LEU A 117 -2.64 16.50 -0.38
C LEU A 117 -2.65 16.65 -1.91
N ARG A 118 -3.77 16.29 -2.56
CA ARG A 118 -3.97 16.46 -3.99
C ARG A 118 -4.01 17.94 -4.38
N TYR A 119 -4.75 18.76 -3.63
CA TYR A 119 -4.86 20.19 -3.90
C TYR A 119 -3.53 20.92 -3.68
N GLY A 120 -2.79 20.57 -2.62
CA GLY A 120 -1.45 21.11 -2.35
C GLY A 120 -0.46 20.85 -3.47
N HIS A 121 -0.42 19.62 -4.02
CA HIS A 121 0.45 19.27 -5.14
C HIS A 121 0.13 20.02 -6.44
N ILE A 122 -1.15 20.37 -6.68
CA ILE A 122 -1.55 21.11 -7.89
C ILE A 122 -1.23 22.60 -7.74
N LYS A 123 -1.41 23.16 -6.54
CA LYS A 123 -1.25 24.61 -6.27
C LYS A 123 0.19 25.03 -5.99
N TYR A 124 1.03 24.15 -5.44
CA TYR A 124 2.46 24.38 -5.22
C TYR A 124 3.29 23.26 -5.84
N PRO A 125 3.42 23.22 -7.18
CA PRO A 125 4.34 22.30 -7.82
C PRO A 125 5.75 22.59 -7.32
N TYR A 126 6.50 21.56 -6.95
CA TYR A 126 7.94 21.72 -6.73
C TYR A 126 8.54 22.28 -8.03
N PRO A 127 9.33 23.37 -7.97
CA PRO A 127 10.10 23.79 -9.12
C PRO A 127 10.97 22.60 -9.52
N ASP A 128 10.84 22.12 -10.77
CA ASP A 128 11.87 21.31 -11.37
C ASP A 128 13.16 22.13 -11.25
N THR A 129 14.09 21.70 -10.41
CA THR A 129 15.47 22.17 -10.47
C THR A 129 16.12 21.57 -11.71
N ALA A 130 15.56 21.92 -12.87
CA ALA A 130 16.22 21.91 -14.15
C ALA A 130 16.94 23.25 -14.27
N HIS A 131 18.09 23.35 -13.61
CA HIS A 131 19.12 24.34 -13.90
C HIS A 131 20.46 23.62 -13.65
N LYS A 132 21.07 23.10 -14.71
CA LYS A 132 22.01 23.79 -15.64
C LYS A 132 23.40 23.91 -15.01
N ASP A 133 24.39 23.68 -15.87
CA ASP A 133 25.81 24.05 -15.74
C ASP A 133 26.75 23.01 -15.11
N VAL A 134 27.08 21.98 -15.90
CA VAL A 134 28.44 21.43 -16.00
C VAL A 134 28.80 21.57 -17.49
N GLY A 135 29.18 22.74 -17.96
CA GLY A 135 30.53 23.27 -17.79
C GLY A 135 31.21 23.22 -19.16
N GLU A 136 31.13 24.33 -19.89
CA GLU A 136 32.22 24.76 -20.78
C GLU A 136 33.47 25.08 -19.94
#